data_AF-A0A925L8G6-F1
#
_entry.id   AF-A0A925L8G6-F1
#
_cell.length_a   1.000
_cell.length_b   1.000
_cell.length_c   1.000
_cell.angle_alpha   90.00
_cell.angle_beta   90.00
_cell.angle_gamma   90.00
#
_symmetry.space_group_name_H-M   'P 1'
#
loop_
_entity.id
_entity.type
_entity.pdbx_description
1 polymer ?
#
loop_
_entity_poly.entity_id
_entity_poly.type
_entity_poly.pdbx_seq_one_letter_code
_entity_poly.pdbx_strand_id
1 'polypeptide(L)'
;MTVANVSRSSTRGLPPALKTAQEAMHLPEVQEMLRRLSAFQLGIFMPHRHDDGTGEFQPLPDEVTQLESGRAVSFERLEEIARRTESFLPVGWRWCAGASTVAAVCEMADQAGPEDEEQPVKHKHPEDIR
;
A
#
# COMPACT_ATOMS: atom_id res chain seq x y z
N MET A 1 -18.15 7.47 -16.85
CA MET A 1 -17.28 6.52 -16.15
C MET A 1 -18.08 5.28 -15.81
N THR A 2 -17.65 4.10 -16.24
CA THR A 2 -18.26 2.83 -15.84
C THR A 2 -17.47 2.32 -14.65
N VAL A 3 -18.12 2.18 -13.49
CA VAL A 3 -17.50 1.54 -12.33
C VAL A 3 -17.70 0.04 -12.48
N ALA A 4 -16.62 -0.69 -12.74
CA ALA A 4 -16.63 -2.15 -12.71
C ALA A 4 -16.58 -2.59 -11.24
N ASN A 5 -17.71 -3.08 -10.72
CA ASN A 5 -17.75 -3.67 -9.38
C ASN A 5 -17.27 -5.11 -9.45
N VAL A 6 -16.15 -5.40 -8.81
CA VAL A 6 -15.65 -6.76 -8.60
C VAL A 6 -16.03 -7.16 -7.18
N SER A 7 -16.75 -8.27 -7.03
CA SER A 7 -17.03 -8.86 -5.72
C SER A 7 -16.72 -10.34 -5.75
N ARG A 8 -16.12 -10.83 -4.67
CA ARG A 8 -16.04 -12.26 -4.39
C ARG A 8 -17.08 -12.56 -3.33
N SER A 9 -17.95 -13.53 -3.57
CA SER A 9 -19.11 -13.85 -2.73
C SER A 9 -18.76 -14.46 -1.36
N SER A 10 -17.48 -14.73 -1.08
CA SER A 10 -17.05 -15.42 0.15
C SER A 10 -15.75 -14.86 0.70
N THR A 11 -15.81 -14.40 1.95
CA THR A 11 -14.67 -14.04 2.81
C THR A 11 -14.15 -15.24 3.63
N ARG A 12 -14.63 -16.47 3.37
CA ARG A 12 -14.13 -17.70 4.02
C ARG A 12 -12.62 -17.83 3.78
N GLY A 13 -11.87 -18.06 4.86
CA GLY A 13 -10.41 -18.18 4.84
C GLY A 13 -9.67 -16.87 5.13
N LEU A 14 -10.38 -15.73 5.27
CA LEU A 14 -9.73 -14.52 5.78
C LEU A 14 -9.52 -14.60 7.29
N PRO A 15 -8.36 -14.18 7.80
CA PRO A 15 -8.15 -13.90 9.21
C PRO A 15 -9.21 -12.94 9.76
N PRO A 16 -9.57 -13.03 11.06
CA PRO A 16 -10.60 -12.19 11.67
C PRO A 16 -10.44 -10.69 11.38
N ALA A 17 -9.22 -10.15 11.49
CA ALA A 17 -8.95 -8.73 11.23
C ALA A 17 -9.27 -8.30 9.79
N LEU A 18 -8.95 -9.15 8.80
CA LEU A 18 -9.20 -8.86 7.38
C LEU A 18 -10.68 -9.04 7.04
N LYS A 19 -11.37 -9.98 7.70
CA LYS A 19 -12.82 -10.12 7.59
C LYS A 19 -13.54 -8.89 8.12
N THR A 20 -13.15 -8.40 9.30
CA THR A 20 -13.69 -7.15 9.87
C THR A 20 -13.46 -5.97 8.92
N ALA A 21 -12.29 -5.87 8.30
CA ALA A 21 -12.01 -4.81 7.33
C ALA A 21 -12.92 -4.87 6.10
N GLN A 22 -13.18 -6.06 5.55
CA GLN A 22 -14.14 -6.24 4.44
C GLN A 22 -15.56 -5.83 4.84
N GLU A 23 -16.02 -6.27 6.02
CA GLU A 23 -17.36 -5.95 6.51
C GLU A 23 -17.52 -4.44 6.80
N ALA A 24 -16.46 -3.80 7.31
CA ALA A 24 -16.44 -2.37 7.62
C ALA A 24 -16.66 -1.48 6.39
N MET A 25 -16.35 -1.94 5.18
CA MET A 25 -16.61 -1.21 3.93
C MET A 25 -18.10 -0.92 3.69
N HIS A 26 -18.99 -1.67 4.34
CA HIS A 26 -20.44 -1.46 4.28
C HIS A 26 -20.95 -0.46 5.33
N LEU A 27 -20.11 -0.01 6.26
CA LEU A 27 -20.52 0.96 7.28
C LEU A 27 -20.60 2.37 6.65
N PRO A 28 -21.69 3.13 6.91
CA PRO A 28 -21.84 4.48 6.39
C PRO A 28 -20.68 5.41 6.75
N GLU A 29 -20.13 5.29 7.97
CA GLU A 29 -19.02 6.10 8.44
C GLU A 29 -17.75 5.85 7.64
N VAL A 30 -17.49 4.60 7.25
CA VAL A 30 -16.32 4.23 6.43
C VAL A 30 -16.48 4.73 4.99
N GLN A 31 -17.68 4.62 4.42
CA GLN A 31 -17.96 5.17 3.10
C GLN A 31 -17.83 6.70 3.06
N GLU A 32 -18.27 7.39 4.12
CA GLU A 32 -18.10 8.83 4.26
C GLU A 32 -16.62 9.22 4.40
N MET A 33 -15.83 8.47 5.16
CA MET A 33 -14.37 8.68 5.22
C MET A 33 -13.73 8.53 3.84
N LEU A 34 -14.09 7.48 3.08
CA LEU A 34 -13.57 7.27 1.73
C LEU A 34 -13.97 8.40 0.78
N ARG A 35 -15.21 8.91 0.87
CA ARG A 35 -15.67 10.06 0.08
C ARG A 35 -14.82 11.29 0.38
N ARG A 36 -14.50 11.56 1.65
CA ARG A 36 -13.63 12.68 2.05
C ARG A 36 -12.20 12.51 1.55
N LEU A 37 -11.64 11.30 1.62
CA LEU A 37 -10.30 10.98 1.11
C LEU A 37 -10.20 11.16 -0.41
N SER A 38 -11.27 10.84 -1.15
CA SER A 38 -11.28 10.96 -2.62
C SER A 38 -11.06 12.39 -3.14
N ALA A 39 -11.40 13.41 -2.34
CA ALA A 39 -11.12 14.80 -2.68
C ALA A 39 -9.61 15.10 -2.79
N PHE A 40 -8.78 14.24 -2.20
CA PHE A 40 -7.32 14.30 -2.21
C PHE A 40 -6.68 13.20 -3.05
N GLN A 41 -7.46 12.51 -3.89
CA GLN A 41 -7.02 11.34 -4.66
C GLN A 41 -6.53 10.18 -3.77
N LEU A 42 -6.95 10.15 -2.51
CA LEU A 42 -6.65 9.09 -1.57
C LEU A 42 -7.76 8.04 -1.55
N GLY A 43 -7.36 6.79 -1.36
CA GLY A 43 -8.25 5.65 -1.16
C GLY A 43 -7.94 4.93 0.15
N ILE A 44 -8.70 3.86 0.40
CA ILE A 44 -8.41 2.92 1.48
C ILE A 44 -8.12 1.54 0.89
N PHE A 45 -7.26 0.81 1.56
CA PHE A 45 -6.93 -0.56 1.23
C PHE A 45 -6.94 -1.37 2.52
N MET A 46 -6.96 -2.69 2.38
CA MET A 46 -6.89 -3.61 3.50
C MET A 46 -5.44 -4.13 3.58
N PRO A 47 -4.58 -3.62 4.47
CA PRO A 47 -3.16 -4.00 4.50
C PRO A 47 -3.01 -5.48 4.89
N HIS A 48 -2.37 -6.26 4.03
CA HIS A 48 -2.14 -7.68 4.24
C HIS A 48 -0.86 -8.14 3.54
N ARG A 49 -0.40 -9.32 3.92
CA ARG A 49 0.59 -10.11 3.19
C ARG A 49 0.05 -11.51 2.95
N HIS A 50 0.82 -12.32 2.23
CA HIS A 50 0.55 -13.75 2.08
C HIS A 50 1.60 -14.54 2.84
N ASP A 51 1.18 -15.66 3.42
CA ASP A 51 2.09 -16.63 4.00
C ASP A 51 2.90 -17.32 2.90
N ASP A 52 4.23 -17.37 3.02
CA ASP A 52 5.09 -17.90 1.95
C ASP A 52 4.94 -19.41 1.73
N GLY A 53 4.53 -20.17 2.76
CA GLY A 53 4.38 -21.62 2.68
C GLY A 53 3.00 -22.07 2.21
N THR A 54 1.95 -21.33 2.60
CA THR A 54 0.55 -21.72 2.38
C THR A 54 -0.19 -20.81 1.41
N GLY A 55 0.31 -19.59 1.16
CA GLY A 55 -0.37 -18.56 0.38
C GLY A 55 -1.58 -17.93 1.09
N GLU A 56 -1.84 -18.28 2.35
CA GLU A 56 -2.96 -17.74 3.11
C GLU A 56 -2.76 -16.25 3.42
N PHE A 57 -3.87 -15.51 3.52
CA PHE A 57 -3.82 -14.11 3.92
C PHE A 57 -3.34 -13.99 5.37
N GLN A 58 -2.47 -13.01 5.61
CA GLN A 58 -2.03 -12.60 6.94
C GLN A 58 -2.18 -11.08 7.07
N PRO A 59 -2.59 -10.55 8.23
CA PRO A 59 -2.52 -9.12 8.49
C PRO A 59 -1.09 -8.61 8.29
N LEU A 60 -0.95 -7.38 7.77
CA LEU A 60 0.37 -6.75 7.66
C LEU A 60 0.88 -6.38 9.06
N PRO A 61 2.00 -6.93 9.55
CA PRO A 61 2.54 -6.57 10.86
C PRO A 61 2.85 -5.07 10.95
N ASP A 62 2.81 -4.49 12.16
CA ASP A 62 3.03 -3.04 12.36
C ASP A 62 4.41 -2.56 11.89
N GLU A 63 5.40 -3.45 12.00
CA GLU A 63 6.82 -3.12 11.72
C GLU A 63 7.22 -3.39 10.28
N VAL A 64 6.25 -3.78 9.43
CA VAL A 64 6.45 -4.16 8.04
C VAL A 64 5.65 -3.22 7.15
N THR A 65 6.25 -2.81 6.03
CA THR A 65 5.60 -2.06 4.97
C THR A 65 5.56 -2.89 3.69
N GLN A 66 4.53 -2.66 2.87
CA GLN A 66 4.54 -3.10 1.48
C GLN A 66 5.55 -2.25 0.72
N LEU A 67 6.41 -2.89 -0.05
CA LEU A 67 7.34 -2.24 -0.96
C LEU A 67 6.96 -2.65 -2.37
N GLU A 68 6.57 -1.69 -3.20
CA GLU A 68 6.47 -1.90 -4.63
C GLU A 68 7.77 -1.45 -5.30
N SER A 69 8.38 -2.35 -6.08
CA SER A 69 9.61 -2.10 -6.82
C SER A 69 9.58 -2.91 -8.11
N GLY A 70 9.79 -2.26 -9.25
CA GLY A 70 9.80 -2.93 -10.54
C GLY A 70 8.51 -3.69 -10.81
N ARG A 71 7.35 -3.13 -10.43
CA ARG A 71 6.02 -3.76 -10.57
C ARG A 71 5.83 -5.04 -9.76
N ALA A 72 6.72 -5.33 -8.82
CA ALA A 72 6.59 -6.43 -7.87
C ALA A 72 6.37 -5.85 -6.46
N VAL A 73 5.49 -6.49 -5.69
CA VAL A 73 5.27 -6.14 -4.28
C VAL A 73 6.02 -7.12 -3.39
N SER A 74 6.89 -6.60 -2.55
CA SER A 74 7.56 -7.31 -1.46
C SER A 74 7.16 -6.71 -0.11
N PHE A 75 7.69 -7.27 0.98
CA PHE A 75 7.39 -6.86 2.34
C PHE A 75 8.69 -6.66 3.10
N GLU A 76 8.97 -5.42 3.51
CA GLU A 76 10.22 -5.07 4.19
C GLU A 76 9.95 -4.44 5.55
N ARG A 77 10.94 -4.53 6.46
CA ARG A 77 10.86 -3.87 7.75
C ARG A 77 10.91 -2.36 7.57
N LEU A 78 10.05 -1.65 8.31
CA LEU A 78 9.99 -0.19 8.27
C LEU A 78 11.34 0.45 8.59
N GLU A 79 12.12 -0.15 9.50
CA GLU A 79 13.48 0.28 9.85
C GLU A 79 14.44 0.27 8.65
N GLU A 80 14.36 -0.71 7.75
CA GLU A 80 15.24 -0.81 6.58
C GLU A 80 14.84 0.16 5.47
N ILE A 81 13.55 0.52 5.40
CA ILE A 81 13.06 1.58 4.52
C ILE A 81 13.47 2.96 5.06
N ALA A 82 13.39 3.17 6.38
CA ALA A 82 13.80 4.42 7.02
C ALA A 82 15.30 4.72 6.90
N ARG A 83 16.14 3.71 6.61
CA ARG A 83 17.58 3.91 6.31
C ARG A 83 17.86 4.37 4.88
N ARG A 84 16.87 4.31 3.99
CA ARG A 84 16.97 4.57 2.54
C ARG A 84 15.84 5.49 2.08
N THR A 85 15.47 6.48 2.90
CA THR A 85 14.30 7.34 2.67
C THR A 85 14.28 8.02 1.31
N GLU A 86 15.45 8.40 0.80
CA GLU A 86 15.57 9.08 -0.50
C GLU A 86 15.20 8.19 -1.70
N SER A 87 15.21 6.86 -1.52
CA SER A 87 14.88 5.90 -2.59
C SER A 87 13.39 5.58 -2.68
N PHE A 88 12.56 6.06 -1.74
CA PHE A 88 11.19 5.59 -1.60
C PHE A 88 10.18 6.74 -1.51
N LEU A 89 9.08 6.62 -2.25
CA LEU A 89 7.89 7.47 -2.12
C LEU A 89 6.81 6.75 -1.33
N PRO A 90 6.35 7.27 -0.17
CA PRO A 90 5.19 6.73 0.53
C PRO A 90 3.92 6.87 -0.30
N VAL A 91 3.19 5.77 -0.48
CA VAL A 91 1.95 5.71 -1.28
C VAL A 91 0.76 5.12 -0.51
N GLY A 92 0.98 4.62 0.70
CA GLY A 92 -0.07 4.12 1.58
C GLY A 92 0.24 4.38 3.04
N TRP A 93 -0.80 4.74 3.78
CA TRP A 93 -0.72 5.04 5.21
C TRP A 93 -1.76 4.22 5.98
N ARG A 94 -1.44 3.90 7.23
CA ARG A 94 -2.38 3.34 8.20
C ARG A 94 -2.31 4.12 9.49
N TRP A 95 -3.39 4.05 10.27
CA TRP A 95 -3.38 4.54 11.64
C TRP A 95 -2.87 3.44 12.57
N CYS A 96 -1.75 3.68 13.27
CA CYS A 96 -1.20 2.76 14.25
C CYS A 96 -0.61 3.54 15.43
N ALA A 97 -0.77 3.02 16.65
CA ALA A 97 -0.25 3.62 17.88
C ALA A 97 -0.54 5.12 18.06
N GLY A 98 -1.70 5.61 17.56
CA GLY A 98 -2.11 7.02 17.70
C GLY A 98 -1.51 7.98 16.67
N ALA A 99 -0.83 7.47 15.64
CA ALA A 99 -0.26 8.27 14.56
C ALA A 99 -0.52 7.64 13.18
N SER A 100 -0.31 8.45 12.14
CA SER A 100 -0.21 7.94 10.77
C SER A 100 1.17 7.30 10.56
N THR A 101 1.19 6.07 10.07
CA THR A 101 2.40 5.29 9.77
C THR A 101 2.35 4.84 8.32
N VAL A 102 3.52 4.78 7.68
CA VAL A 102 3.64 4.29 6.30
C VAL A 102 3.33 2.78 6.27
N ALA A 103 2.43 2.39 5.36
CA ALA A 103 2.02 1.01 5.14
C ALA A 103 2.40 0.50 3.75
N ALA A 104 2.64 1.39 2.79
CA ALA A 104 3.15 1.07 1.47
C ALA A 104 4.07 2.17 0.93
N VAL A 105 5.14 1.76 0.26
CA VAL A 105 6.10 2.63 -0.44
C VAL A 105 6.35 2.13 -1.87
N CYS A 106 6.68 3.05 -2.76
CA CYS A 106 7.18 2.76 -4.10
C CYS A 106 8.69 3.07 -4.17
N GLU A 107 9.50 2.15 -4.68
CA GLU A 107 10.90 2.44 -5.01
C GLU A 107 10.98 3.34 -6.24
N MET A 108 11.71 4.44 -6.10
CA MET A 108 11.87 5.42 -7.18
C MET A 108 13.12 5.08 -7.99
N ALA A 109 13.07 5.34 -9.29
CA ALA A 109 14.27 5.25 -10.13
C ALA A 109 15.21 6.41 -9.80
N ASP A 110 16.52 6.15 -9.72
CA ASP A 110 17.53 7.19 -9.58
C ASP A 110 17.45 8.17 -10.77
N GLN A 111 17.05 9.42 -10.53
CA GLN A 111 17.03 10.45 -11.57
C GLN A 111 18.40 11.13 -11.60
N ALA A 112 19.32 10.58 -12.39
CA ALA A 112 20.56 11.28 -12.75
C ALA A 112 20.25 12.32 -13.86
N GLY A 113 19.62 13.43 -13.48
CA GLY A 113 19.30 14.54 -14.39
C GLY A 113 19.54 15.89 -13.71
N PRO A 114 19.79 16.97 -14.47
CA PRO A 114 19.99 18.30 -13.90
C PRO A 114 18.72 18.75 -13.13
N GLU A 115 18.93 19.32 -11.93
CA GLU A 115 17.89 19.68 -10.94
C GLU A 115 16.87 20.75 -11.42
N ASP A 116 17.10 21.36 -12.58
CA ASP A 116 16.42 22.59 -13.03
C ASP A 116 15.29 22.36 -14.06
N GLU A 117 15.00 21.12 -14.42
CA GLU A 117 13.82 20.76 -15.23
C GLU A 117 12.83 19.97 -14.37
N GLU A 118 11.52 20.29 -14.45
CA GLU A 118 10.44 19.49 -13.86
C GLU A 118 10.45 18.08 -14.49
N GLN A 119 11.31 17.21 -13.99
CA GLN A 119 11.41 15.83 -14.44
C GLN A 119 10.30 15.01 -13.78
N PRO A 120 9.54 14.22 -14.55
CA PRO A 120 8.50 13.39 -13.97
C PRO A 120 9.15 12.39 -13.03
N VAL A 121 8.67 12.31 -11.78
CA VAL A 121 9.13 11.31 -10.82
C VAL A 121 8.78 9.91 -11.34
N LYS A 122 9.78 9.04 -11.50
CA LYS A 122 9.64 7.72 -12.13
C LYS A 122 9.70 6.63 -11.09
N HIS A 123 8.73 5.74 -11.13
CA HIS A 123 8.80 4.47 -10.44
C HIS A 123 9.85 3.56 -11.09
N LYS A 124 10.55 2.74 -10.30
CA LYS A 124 11.54 1.79 -10.80
C LYS A 124 10.88 0.74 -11.71
N HIS A 125 11.44 0.48 -12.89
CA HIS A 125 10.90 -0.52 -13.82
C HIS A 125 11.61 -1.87 -13.62
N PRO A 126 10.99 -3.02 -13.98
CA PRO A 126 11.68 -4.31 -13.99
C PRO A 126 13.07 -4.30 -14.67
N GLU A 127 13.25 -3.47 -15.70
CA GLU A 127 14.53 -3.33 -16.44
C GLU A 127 15.65 -2.67 -15.62
N ASP A 128 15.30 -1.99 -14.52
CA ASP A 128 16.22 -1.27 -13.63
C ASP A 128 16.66 -2.11 -12.41
N ILE A 129 16.14 -3.33 -12.25
CA ILE A 129 16.53 -4.27 -11.19
C ILE A 129 17.82 -4.99 -11.63
N ARG A 130 18.94 -4.68 -10.98
CA ARG A 130 20.24 -5.35 -11.19
C ARG A 130 20.37 -6.67 -10.43
#